data_AF-A0A412BT67-F1
#
_entry.id   AF-A0A412BT67-F1
#
_cell.length_a   1.000
_cell.length_b   1.000
_cell.length_c   1.000
_cell.angle_alpha   90.00
_cell.angle_beta   90.00
_cell.angle_gamma   90.00
#
_symmetry.space_group_name_H-M   'P 1'
#
loop_
_entity.id
_entity.type
_entity.pdbx_description
1 polymer ?
#
loop_
_entity_poly.entity_id
_entity_poly.type
_entity_poly.pdbx_seq_one_letter_code
_entity_poly.pdbx_strand_id
1 'polypeptide(L)'
;MGKNILQHLFSGYLKLLKKTVAIEWQEIQFVTGNQVFGFWHEDSFLMNLVLEELSGKTSPVDVIVTADTRGDYIEHMLQACGGHALRVPDGFAAFGALKKILQDSYEQTRSIAVALDGPLGPRHEPKKLAFYLAEQAQESFMGISVSYHGCLRLFWRWDHYAIPLPFSKVIVAVHDYGEVNKKQIPDLPTRAEVSECGILLKGA
;
A
#
# COMPACT_ATOMS: atom_id res chain seq x y z
N MET A 1 27.74 1.41 -8.78
CA MET A 1 28.03 0.14 -8.08
C MET A 1 27.16 -0.06 -6.82
N GLY A 2 27.10 0.89 -5.89
CA GLY A 2 26.29 0.74 -4.65
C GLY A 2 24.77 0.63 -4.83
N LYS A 3 24.18 1.32 -5.82
CA LYS A 3 22.73 1.26 -6.08
C LYS A 3 22.23 -0.16 -6.41
N ASN A 4 22.97 -0.88 -7.27
CA ASN A 4 22.61 -2.25 -7.68
C ASN A 4 22.69 -3.24 -6.50
N ILE A 5 23.67 -3.07 -5.60
CA ILE A 5 23.81 -3.94 -4.41
C ILE A 5 22.59 -3.78 -3.51
N LEU A 6 22.17 -2.54 -3.24
CA LEU A 6 21.02 -2.27 -2.38
C LEU A 6 19.71 -2.83 -2.99
N GLN A 7 19.53 -2.68 -4.30
CA GLN A 7 18.39 -3.27 -5.02
C GLN A 7 18.36 -4.79 -4.89
N HIS A 8 19.50 -5.47 -5.04
CA HIS A 8 19.59 -6.92 -4.87
C HIS A 8 19.34 -7.35 -3.42
N LEU A 9 19.82 -6.59 -2.43
CA LEU A 9 19.55 -6.87 -1.02
C LEU A 9 18.06 -6.77 -0.70
N PHE A 10 17.40 -5.68 -1.10
CA PHE A 10 15.96 -5.52 -0.86
C PHE A 10 15.13 -6.57 -1.60
N SER A 11 15.45 -6.86 -2.86
CA SER A 11 14.76 -7.89 -3.64
C SER A 11 14.98 -9.28 -3.03
N GLY A 12 16.20 -9.59 -2.58
CA GLY A 12 16.52 -10.84 -1.89
C GLY A 12 15.78 -10.97 -0.56
N TYR A 13 15.69 -9.88 0.19
CA TYR A 13 14.95 -9.84 1.44
C TYR A 13 13.44 -9.99 1.24
N LEU A 14 12.86 -9.33 0.22
CA LEU A 14 11.46 -9.55 -0.16
C LEU A 14 11.17 -11.02 -0.50
N LYS A 15 12.06 -11.67 -1.25
CA LYS A 15 11.95 -13.11 -1.55
C LYS A 15 12.02 -13.97 -0.28
N LEU A 16 12.84 -13.60 0.69
CA LEU A 16 12.89 -14.27 1.99
C LEU A 16 11.59 -14.06 2.76
N LEU A 17 11.09 -12.83 2.85
CA LEU A 17 9.84 -12.53 3.54
C LEU A 17 8.66 -13.26 2.90
N LYS A 18 8.55 -13.27 1.57
CA LYS A 18 7.52 -14.01 0.83
C LYS A 18 7.45 -15.50 1.22
N LYS A 19 8.58 -16.10 1.58
CA LYS A 19 8.67 -17.52 1.97
C LYS A 19 8.48 -17.77 3.46
N THR A 20 8.62 -16.75 4.29
CA THR A 20 8.80 -16.95 5.74
C THR A 20 7.78 -16.20 6.58
N VAL A 21 7.24 -15.08 6.11
CA VAL A 21 6.19 -14.34 6.81
C VAL A 21 4.86 -15.03 6.61
N ALA A 22 4.11 -15.22 7.70
CA ALA A 22 2.73 -15.66 7.64
C ALA A 22 1.82 -14.42 7.51
N ILE A 23 1.10 -14.29 6.39
CA ILE A 23 0.12 -13.23 6.19
C ILE A 23 -1.27 -13.77 6.54
N GLU A 24 -1.89 -13.17 7.56
CA GLU A 24 -3.29 -13.40 7.91
C GLU A 24 -4.14 -12.28 7.32
N TRP A 25 -5.14 -12.65 6.54
CA TRP A 25 -6.01 -11.70 5.86
C TRP A 25 -7.33 -11.56 6.61
N GLN A 26 -7.78 -10.32 6.79
CA GLN A 26 -9.05 -9.95 7.42
C GLN A 26 -9.90 -9.09 6.49
N GLU A 27 -11.21 -9.11 6.71
CA GLU A 27 -12.21 -8.27 6.02
C GLU A 27 -12.20 -8.34 4.49
N ILE A 28 -11.70 -9.44 3.91
CA ILE A 28 -11.56 -9.56 2.46
C ILE A 28 -12.92 -9.50 1.77
N GLN A 29 -13.31 -8.32 1.30
CA GLN A 29 -14.40 -8.11 0.36
C GLN A 29 -13.79 -7.70 -0.96
N PHE A 30 -13.41 -8.69 -1.78
CA PHE A 30 -12.95 -8.38 -3.14
C PHE A 30 -14.12 -7.92 -3.98
N VAL A 31 -14.08 -6.67 -4.41
CA VAL A 31 -14.96 -6.16 -5.45
C VAL A 31 -14.37 -6.55 -6.81
N THR A 32 -15.20 -7.11 -7.69
CA THR A 32 -14.80 -7.37 -9.08
C THR A 32 -14.76 -6.04 -9.84
N GLY A 33 -13.60 -5.67 -10.39
CA GLY A 33 -13.43 -4.42 -11.13
C GLY A 33 -12.16 -3.68 -10.75
N ASN A 34 -11.98 -2.46 -11.27
CA ASN A 34 -10.86 -1.62 -10.84
C ASN A 34 -11.15 -1.03 -9.48
N GLN A 35 -10.10 -0.81 -8.69
CA GLN A 35 -10.21 -0.29 -7.33
C GLN A 35 -9.11 0.73 -7.08
N VAL A 36 -9.37 1.66 -6.17
CA VAL A 36 -8.33 2.53 -5.62
C VAL A 36 -7.97 2.06 -4.23
N PHE A 37 -6.77 1.50 -4.07
CA PHE A 37 -6.23 1.03 -2.81
C PHE A 37 -5.49 2.17 -2.08
N GLY A 38 -5.86 2.41 -0.83
CA GLY A 38 -5.14 3.29 0.09
C GLY A 38 -4.35 2.48 1.12
N PHE A 39 -3.09 2.84 1.37
CA PHE A 39 -2.27 2.25 2.45
C PHE A 39 -1.43 3.33 3.12
N TRP A 40 -0.92 3.09 4.33
CA TRP A 40 -0.03 4.04 5.01
C TRP A 40 1.41 3.92 4.50
N HIS A 41 2.10 5.04 4.31
CA HIS A 41 3.46 5.08 3.75
C HIS A 41 4.45 4.22 4.57
N GLU A 42 4.22 4.09 5.88
CA GLU A 42 5.04 3.24 6.75
C GLU A 42 5.08 1.76 6.33
N ASP A 43 4.03 1.29 5.66
CA ASP A 43 3.84 -0.11 5.28
C ASP A 43 4.37 -0.44 3.89
N SER A 44 4.93 0.55 3.18
CA SER A 44 5.30 0.41 1.75
C SER A 44 6.23 -0.77 1.47
N PHE A 45 7.04 -1.21 2.45
CA PHE A 45 7.91 -2.38 2.25
C PHE A 45 7.09 -3.67 2.08
N LEU A 46 6.20 -3.94 3.03
CA LEU A 46 5.32 -5.10 3.00
C LEU A 46 4.33 -5.03 1.83
N MET A 47 3.90 -3.82 1.46
CA MET A 47 2.93 -3.63 0.39
C MET A 47 3.37 -4.24 -0.96
N ASN A 48 4.66 -4.41 -1.21
CA ASN A 48 5.13 -5.17 -2.39
C ASN A 48 4.58 -6.61 -2.42
N LEU A 49 4.49 -7.28 -1.26
CA LEU A 49 3.96 -8.64 -1.14
C LEU A 49 2.43 -8.63 -1.15
N VAL A 50 1.81 -7.68 -0.44
CA VAL A 50 0.35 -7.53 -0.36
C VAL A 50 -0.23 -7.28 -1.76
N LEU A 51 0.35 -6.35 -2.52
CA LEU A 51 -0.11 -6.02 -3.87
C LEU A 51 0.13 -7.14 -4.86
N GLU A 52 1.23 -7.91 -4.71
CA GLU A 52 1.43 -9.13 -5.51
C GLU A 52 0.28 -10.13 -5.29
N GLU A 53 -0.09 -10.41 -4.03
CA GLU A 53 -1.20 -11.30 -3.71
C GLU A 53 -2.57 -10.76 -4.16
N LEU A 54 -2.78 -9.44 -4.07
CA LEU A 54 -4.00 -8.78 -4.57
C LEU A 54 -4.08 -8.84 -6.09
N SER A 55 -2.98 -8.61 -6.80
CA SER A 55 -2.93 -8.65 -8.27
C SER A 55 -3.27 -10.02 -8.86
N GLY A 56 -3.08 -11.10 -8.10
CA GLY A 56 -3.54 -12.44 -8.49
C GLY A 56 -5.05 -12.67 -8.32
N LYS A 57 -5.76 -11.75 -7.64
CA LYS A 57 -7.19 -11.84 -7.30
C LYS A 57 -8.03 -10.72 -7.90
N THR A 58 -7.41 -9.61 -8.30
CA THR A 58 -8.06 -8.43 -8.89
C THR A 58 -7.44 -8.07 -10.24
N SER A 59 -7.91 -6.98 -10.87
CA SER A 59 -7.17 -6.32 -11.94
C SER A 59 -5.72 -6.00 -11.50
N PRO A 60 -4.75 -5.98 -12.42
CA PRO A 60 -3.39 -5.58 -12.12
C PRO A 60 -3.35 -4.22 -11.39
N VAL A 61 -2.48 -4.10 -10.37
CA VAL A 61 -2.42 -2.90 -9.52
C VAL A 61 -1.17 -2.08 -9.83
N ASP A 62 -1.36 -0.79 -10.14
CA ASP A 62 -0.29 0.17 -10.33
C ASP A 62 -0.09 1.01 -9.07
N VAL A 63 1.15 1.14 -8.63
CA VAL A 63 1.48 1.97 -7.47
C VAL A 63 1.91 3.34 -7.94
N ILE A 64 1.35 4.40 -7.38
CA ILE A 64 1.81 5.76 -7.65
C ILE A 64 3.17 5.94 -6.99
N VAL A 65 4.19 6.25 -7.79
CA VAL A 65 5.56 6.44 -7.31
C VAL A 65 6.10 7.79 -7.81
N THR A 66 6.65 8.57 -6.89
CA THR A 66 7.31 9.85 -7.21
C THR A 66 8.50 9.64 -8.14
N ALA A 67 8.61 10.44 -9.21
CA ALA A 67 9.65 10.36 -10.23
C ALA A 67 11.02 10.88 -9.74
N ASP A 68 11.41 10.49 -8.54
CA ASP A 68 12.70 10.76 -7.92
C ASP A 68 13.56 9.49 -7.87
N THR A 69 14.80 9.64 -7.39
CA THR A 69 15.73 8.52 -7.25
C THR A 69 15.27 7.48 -6.23
N ARG A 70 14.42 7.83 -5.26
CA ARG A 70 13.81 6.87 -4.33
C ARG A 70 12.81 6.00 -5.07
N GLY A 71 12.04 6.61 -5.96
CA GLY A 71 11.11 5.91 -6.81
C GLY A 71 11.73 4.88 -7.75
N ASP A 72 12.99 5.06 -8.18
CA ASP A 72 13.70 4.03 -8.96
C ASP A 72 13.88 2.72 -8.16
N TYR A 73 14.10 2.81 -6.84
CA TYR A 73 14.19 1.62 -5.99
C TYR A 73 12.83 0.96 -5.79
N ILE A 74 11.79 1.77 -5.59
CA ILE A 74 10.42 1.29 -5.40
C ILE A 74 9.95 0.59 -6.68
N GLU A 75 10.17 1.19 -7.84
CA GLU A 75 9.85 0.60 -9.14
C GLU A 75 10.55 -0.75 -9.34
N HIS A 76 11.84 -0.85 -9.04
CA HIS A 76 12.56 -2.13 -9.12
C HIS A 76 11.99 -3.19 -8.17
N MET A 77 11.58 -2.81 -6.95
CA MET A 77 10.95 -3.73 -6.00
C MET A 77 9.58 -4.20 -6.48
N LEU A 78 8.77 -3.28 -7.02
CA LEU A 78 7.46 -3.58 -7.59
C LEU A 78 7.57 -4.53 -8.77
N GLN A 79 8.50 -4.26 -9.71
CA GLN A 79 8.77 -5.15 -10.85
C GLN A 79 9.19 -6.55 -10.40
N ALA A 80 9.99 -6.66 -9.34
CA ALA A 80 10.40 -7.95 -8.78
C ALA A 80 9.24 -8.76 -8.19
N CYS A 81 8.14 -8.09 -7.84
CA CYS A 81 6.88 -8.64 -7.35
C CYS A 81 5.77 -8.67 -8.42
N GLY A 82 6.09 -8.40 -9.69
CA GLY A 82 5.12 -8.41 -10.80
C GLY A 82 4.15 -7.21 -10.83
N GLY A 83 4.38 -6.20 -10.00
CA GLY A 83 3.62 -4.93 -10.02
C GLY A 83 4.23 -3.91 -10.97
N HIS A 84 3.48 -2.84 -11.26
CA HIS A 84 3.98 -1.71 -12.05
C HIS A 84 3.93 -0.40 -11.27
N ALA A 85 4.86 0.49 -11.57
CA ALA A 85 4.96 1.81 -10.97
C ALA A 85 4.43 2.86 -11.94
N LEU A 86 3.44 3.63 -11.51
CA LEU A 86 3.00 4.82 -12.21
C LEU A 86 3.88 6.00 -11.77
N ARG A 87 4.89 6.33 -12.58
CA ARG A 87 5.87 7.40 -12.28
C ARG A 87 5.20 8.77 -12.43
N VAL A 88 5.11 9.53 -11.34
CA VAL A 88 4.49 10.87 -11.34
C VAL A 88 5.47 11.93 -10.83
N PRO A 89 5.46 13.16 -11.37
CA PRO A 89 6.26 14.26 -10.83
C PRO A 89 5.94 14.51 -9.35
N ASP A 90 6.86 15.13 -8.60
CA ASP A 90 6.59 15.50 -7.21
C ASP A 90 5.59 16.67 -7.08
N GLY A 91 4.93 16.72 -5.92
CA GLY A 91 4.11 17.85 -5.50
C GLY A 91 2.87 18.07 -6.36
N PHE A 92 2.52 19.33 -6.61
CA PHE A 92 1.26 19.69 -7.28
C PHE A 92 1.20 19.24 -8.75
N ALA A 93 2.36 19.06 -9.38
CA ALA A 93 2.47 18.56 -10.75
C ALA A 93 2.06 17.08 -10.88
N ALA A 94 2.20 16.29 -9.80
CA ALA A 94 1.72 14.90 -9.72
C ALA A 94 0.24 14.80 -10.08
N PHE A 95 -0.55 15.75 -9.56
CA PHE A 95 -2.00 15.76 -9.68
C PHE A 95 -2.45 15.96 -11.14
N GLY A 96 -1.76 16.84 -11.87
CA GLY A 96 -2.02 17.07 -13.30
C GLY A 96 -1.67 15.86 -14.16
N ALA A 97 -0.56 15.18 -13.85
CA ALA A 97 -0.17 13.95 -14.54
C ALA A 97 -1.16 12.81 -14.27
N LEU A 98 -1.52 12.60 -13.00
CA LEU A 98 -2.49 11.58 -12.58
C LEU A 98 -3.87 11.79 -13.19
N LYS A 99 -4.34 13.04 -13.25
CA LYS A 99 -5.61 13.36 -13.90
C LYS A 99 -5.61 12.97 -15.38
N LYS A 100 -4.51 13.20 -16.09
CA LYS A 100 -4.39 12.79 -17.50
C LYS A 100 -4.41 11.26 -17.63
N ILE A 101 -3.63 10.58 -16.80
CA ILE A 101 -3.56 9.11 -16.80
C ILE A 101 -4.95 8.49 -16.53
N LEU A 102 -5.70 9.03 -15.57
CA LEU A 102 -7.06 8.56 -15.29
C LEU A 102 -8.08 8.87 -16.41
N GLN A 103 -7.85 9.94 -17.18
CA GLN A 103 -8.74 10.33 -18.28
C GLN A 103 -8.48 9.52 -19.55
N ASP A 104 -7.28 8.94 -19.69
CA ASP A 104 -6.92 8.10 -20.83
C ASP A 104 -7.55 6.70 -20.66
N SER A 105 -8.64 6.43 -21.38
CA SER A 105 -9.50 5.23 -21.28
C SER A 105 -8.79 3.87 -21.41
N TYR A 106 -7.52 3.81 -21.85
CA TYR A 106 -6.75 2.57 -21.93
C TYR A 106 -6.36 2.00 -20.55
N GLU A 107 -6.31 2.85 -19.52
CA GLU A 107 -5.96 2.51 -18.13
C GLU A 107 -7.16 2.01 -17.31
N GLN A 108 -8.38 2.01 -17.86
CA GLN A 108 -9.63 1.59 -17.19
C GLN A 108 -9.76 0.07 -16.93
N THR A 109 -8.64 -0.65 -16.91
CA THR A 109 -8.59 -2.10 -16.58
C THR A 109 -7.61 -2.38 -15.44
N ARG A 110 -7.11 -1.34 -14.77
CA ARG A 110 -6.06 -1.43 -13.75
C ARG A 110 -6.50 -0.73 -12.47
N SER A 111 -6.19 -1.36 -11.35
CA SER A 111 -6.38 -0.76 -10.03
C SER A 111 -5.19 0.12 -9.67
N ILE A 112 -5.37 1.10 -8.78
CA ILE A 112 -4.30 2.02 -8.38
C ILE A 112 -4.08 1.96 -6.88
N ALA A 113 -2.83 1.86 -6.43
CA ALA A 113 -2.45 1.92 -5.02
C ALA A 113 -1.74 3.24 -4.67
N VAL A 114 -2.15 3.85 -3.55
CA VAL A 114 -1.71 5.18 -3.12
C VAL A 114 -1.35 5.19 -1.64
N ALA A 115 -0.16 5.73 -1.33
CA ALA A 115 0.20 6.04 0.05
C ALA A 115 -0.63 7.23 0.56
N LEU A 116 -1.42 7.01 1.61
CA LEU A 116 -2.43 7.94 2.11
C LEU A 116 -1.84 9.22 2.70
N ASP A 117 -0.76 9.12 3.46
CA ASP A 117 -0.05 10.24 4.09
C ASP A 117 0.93 10.97 3.15
N GLY A 118 1.07 10.48 1.92
CA GLY A 118 1.92 11.07 0.89
C GLY A 118 3.43 10.96 1.19
N PRO A 119 4.29 11.47 0.30
CA PRO A 119 5.75 11.28 0.41
C PRO A 119 6.41 12.09 1.54
N LEU A 120 5.72 13.12 2.05
CA LEU A 120 6.24 14.08 3.03
C LEU A 120 5.48 14.07 4.37
N GLY A 121 4.46 13.22 4.51
CA GLY A 121 3.64 13.15 5.72
C GLY A 121 2.70 14.34 5.94
N PRO A 122 2.22 14.55 7.18
CA PRO A 122 2.57 13.81 8.40
C PRO A 122 2.09 12.37 8.41
N ARG A 123 2.73 11.52 9.22
CA ARG A 123 2.37 10.11 9.39
C ARG A 123 0.93 9.98 9.86
N HIS A 124 0.18 9.07 9.23
CA HIS A 124 -1.22 8.78 9.55
C HIS A 124 -2.19 9.95 9.34
N GLU A 125 -1.82 10.93 8.51
CA GLU A 125 -2.70 12.01 8.10
C GLU A 125 -3.07 11.91 6.61
N PRO A 126 -4.29 11.46 6.27
CA PRO A 126 -4.65 11.16 4.89
C PRO A 126 -4.70 12.41 4.02
N LYS A 127 -4.07 12.32 2.84
CA LYS A 127 -4.12 13.31 1.76
C LYS A 127 -5.29 13.01 0.85
N LYS A 128 -5.77 14.05 0.16
CA LYS A 128 -6.97 13.98 -0.69
C LYS A 128 -6.79 13.17 -1.98
N LEU A 129 -5.56 12.75 -2.32
CA LEU A 129 -5.28 12.17 -3.63
C LEU A 129 -6.06 10.88 -3.87
N ALA A 130 -5.95 9.89 -2.99
CA ALA A 130 -6.62 8.59 -3.17
C ALA A 130 -8.15 8.75 -3.35
N PHE A 131 -8.78 9.55 -2.48
CA PHE A 131 -10.23 9.83 -2.54
C PHE A 131 -10.63 10.61 -3.78
N TYR A 132 -9.78 11.54 -4.26
CA TYR A 132 -10.03 12.23 -5.52
C TYR A 132 -9.98 11.26 -6.70
N LEU A 133 -9.00 10.36 -6.75
CA LEU A 133 -8.88 9.38 -7.83
C LEU A 133 -10.10 8.44 -7.83
N ALA A 134 -10.50 7.94 -6.67
CA ALA A 134 -11.71 7.10 -6.53
C ALA A 134 -12.98 7.85 -7.00
N GLU A 135 -13.17 9.10 -6.56
CA GLU A 135 -14.30 9.95 -6.96
C GLU A 135 -14.32 10.23 -8.48
N GLN A 136 -13.16 10.46 -9.11
CA GLN A 136 -13.08 10.74 -10.55
C GLN A 136 -13.26 9.49 -11.41
N ALA A 137 -12.74 8.35 -10.95
CA ALA A 137 -12.85 7.09 -11.65
C ALA A 137 -14.23 6.43 -11.46
N GLN A 138 -15.01 6.87 -10.48
CA GLN A 138 -16.24 6.20 -10.02
C GLN A 138 -15.97 4.75 -9.60
N GLU A 139 -14.84 4.53 -8.94
CA GLU A 139 -14.39 3.21 -8.49
C GLU A 139 -14.38 3.16 -6.96
N SER A 140 -14.52 1.96 -6.39
CA SER A 140 -14.52 1.81 -4.95
C SER A 140 -13.15 2.12 -4.33
N PHE A 141 -13.16 2.75 -3.16
CA PHE A 141 -11.96 2.98 -2.37
C PHE A 141 -11.78 1.87 -1.33
N MET A 142 -10.66 1.14 -1.47
CA MET A 142 -10.28 0.03 -0.61
C MET A 142 -9.17 0.50 0.34
N GLY A 143 -9.41 0.50 1.65
CA GLY A 143 -8.39 0.85 2.65
C GLY A 143 -7.66 -0.39 3.17
N ILE A 144 -6.33 -0.36 3.13
CA ILE A 144 -5.46 -1.43 3.61
C ILE A 144 -4.80 -0.97 4.92
N SER A 145 -4.99 -1.74 5.98
CA SER A 145 -4.30 -1.55 7.25
C SER A 145 -3.51 -2.79 7.64
N VAL A 146 -2.40 -2.58 8.35
CA VAL A 146 -1.42 -3.64 8.62
C VAL A 146 -1.01 -3.65 10.08
N SER A 147 -0.97 -4.85 10.67
CA SER A 147 -0.46 -5.10 12.01
C SER A 147 0.68 -6.11 11.99
N TYR A 148 1.82 -5.75 12.58
CA TYR A 148 3.02 -6.58 12.61
C TYR A 148 3.22 -7.19 13.99
N HIS A 149 3.43 -8.52 14.08
CA HIS A 149 3.90 -9.16 15.32
C HIS A 149 5.41 -8.95 15.52
N GLY A 150 6.18 -8.91 14.44
CA GLY A 150 7.62 -8.67 14.46
C GLY A 150 8.06 -7.78 13.31
N CYS A 151 8.52 -6.58 13.62
CA CYS A 151 9.08 -5.66 12.62
C CYS A 151 10.20 -4.79 13.21
N LEU A 152 11.15 -4.41 12.36
CA LEU A 152 12.07 -3.32 12.62
C LEU A 152 11.41 -2.01 12.18
N ARG A 153 11.36 -1.01 13.05
CA ARG A 153 10.83 0.32 12.73
C ARG A 153 11.94 1.35 12.65
N LEU A 154 11.93 2.14 11.59
CA LEU A 154 12.92 3.18 11.35
C LEU A 154 12.44 4.51 11.98
N PHE A 155 12.52 4.62 13.31
CA PHE A 155 11.95 5.76 14.07
C PHE A 155 12.55 7.14 13.75
N TRP A 156 13.72 7.18 13.08
CA TRP A 156 14.32 8.45 12.65
C TRP A 156 13.64 9.04 11.40
N ARG A 157 12.89 8.23 10.66
CA ARG A 157 12.10 8.70 9.51
C ARG A 157 10.75 9.18 10.00
N TRP A 158 10.20 10.21 9.36
CA TRP A 158 8.89 10.76 9.70
C TRP A 158 7.76 9.72 9.69
N ASP A 159 7.88 8.70 8.85
CA ASP A 159 6.87 7.65 8.65
C ASP A 159 7.03 6.45 9.57
N HIS A 160 8.11 6.34 10.36
CA HIS A 160 8.42 5.15 11.16
C HIS A 160 8.41 3.84 10.34
N TYR A 161 8.93 3.91 9.12
CA TYR A 161 8.94 2.83 8.12
C TYR A 161 9.14 1.44 8.72
N ALA A 162 8.21 0.53 8.43
CA ALA A 162 8.17 -0.82 8.98
C ALA A 162 8.81 -1.83 8.03
N ILE A 163 9.77 -2.59 8.54
CA ILE A 163 10.41 -3.70 7.83
C ILE A 163 10.04 -4.98 8.60
N PRO A 164 9.19 -5.87 8.04
CA PRO A 164 8.82 -7.11 8.71
C PRO A 164 10.05 -7.98 8.99
N LEU A 165 10.03 -8.69 10.11
CA LEU A 165 11.04 -9.71 10.39
C LEU A 165 10.67 -11.03 9.68
N PRO A 166 11.64 -11.81 9.18
CA PRO A 166 11.36 -13.14 8.65
C PRO A 166 10.76 -14.04 9.74
N PHE A 167 9.95 -15.02 9.36
CA PHE A 167 9.29 -15.95 10.29
C PHE A 167 8.34 -15.28 11.30
N SER A 168 7.94 -14.04 11.04
CA SER A 168 6.94 -13.33 11.82
C SER A 168 5.54 -13.45 11.18
N LYS A 169 4.51 -13.06 11.94
CA LYS A 169 3.14 -12.97 11.46
C LYS A 169 2.78 -11.51 11.19
N VAL A 170 2.07 -11.27 10.09
CA VAL A 170 1.49 -9.98 9.75
C VAL A 170 0.00 -10.15 9.49
N ILE A 171 -0.80 -9.23 10.02
CA ILE A 171 -2.25 -9.18 9.76
C ILE A 171 -2.49 -8.05 8.77
N VAL A 172 -3.21 -8.35 7.70
CA VAL A 172 -3.60 -7.39 6.66
C VAL A 172 -5.12 -7.36 6.60
N ALA A 173 -5.71 -6.21 6.89
CA ALA A 173 -7.13 -5.96 6.71
C ALA A 173 -7.34 -5.12 5.45
N VAL A 174 -8.29 -5.52 4.61
CA VAL A 174 -8.65 -4.81 3.38
C VAL A 174 -10.14 -4.46 3.46
N HIS A 175 -10.44 -3.22 3.79
CA HIS A 175 -11.81 -2.75 3.99
C HIS A 175 -12.34 -2.02 2.77
N ASP A 176 -13.57 -2.32 2.36
CA ASP A 176 -14.28 -1.62 1.29
C ASP A 176 -15.06 -0.42 1.86
N TYR A 177 -14.63 0.80 1.54
CA TYR A 177 -15.32 2.03 1.94
C TYR A 177 -16.34 2.50 0.89
N GLY A 178 -16.51 1.76 -0.21
CA GLY A 178 -17.39 2.14 -1.30
C GLY A 178 -16.93 3.39 -2.05
N GLU A 179 -17.90 4.09 -2.62
CA GLU A 179 -17.68 5.40 -3.23
C GLU A 179 -17.44 6.47 -2.16
N VAL A 180 -16.21 7.00 -2.13
CA VAL A 180 -15.78 8.02 -1.17
C VAL A 180 -15.72 9.41 -1.80
N ASN A 181 -16.12 10.44 -1.04
CA ASN A 181 -15.97 11.82 -1.47
C ASN A 181 -14.68 12.44 -0.89
N LYS A 182 -13.87 13.11 -1.71
CA LYS A 182 -12.64 13.80 -1.24
C LYS A 182 -12.86 14.87 -0.15
N LYS A 183 -14.10 15.36 0.02
CA LYS A 183 -14.49 16.31 1.07
C LYS A 183 -14.88 15.62 2.38
N GLN A 184 -15.17 14.32 2.34
CA GLN A 184 -15.59 13.49 3.46
C GLN A 184 -14.71 12.23 3.47
N ILE A 185 -13.50 12.39 4.00
CA ILE A 185 -12.56 11.28 4.16
C ILE A 185 -13.11 10.39 5.30
N PRO A 186 -13.30 9.07 5.07
CA PRO A 186 -13.72 8.16 6.13
C PRO A 186 -12.65 8.03 7.22
N ASP A 187 -13.02 7.50 8.38
CA ASP A 187 -12.03 7.15 9.40
C ASP A 187 -11.21 5.94 8.93
N LEU A 188 -9.89 6.03 9.00
CA LEU A 188 -8.98 5.05 8.41
C LEU A 188 -8.12 4.44 9.50
N PRO A 189 -8.24 3.12 9.76
CA PRO A 189 -7.46 2.47 10.79
C PRO A 189 -5.97 2.51 10.44
N THR A 190 -5.16 2.84 11.43
CA THR A 190 -3.69 2.83 11.29
C THR A 190 -3.09 1.43 11.39
N ARG A 191 -3.88 0.47 11.89
CA ARG A 191 -3.48 -0.92 12.15
C ARG A 191 -4.68 -1.83 11.90
N ALA A 192 -4.41 -3.04 11.41
CA ALA A 192 -5.44 -4.08 11.34
C ALA A 192 -5.81 -4.53 12.77
N GLU A 193 -7.09 -4.78 13.04
CA GLU A 193 -7.51 -5.24 14.36
C GLU A 193 -6.91 -6.63 14.64
N VAL A 194 -6.19 -6.74 15.74
CA VAL A 194 -5.79 -8.05 16.24
C VAL A 194 -7.03 -8.58 16.95
N SER A 195 -7.71 -9.59 16.40
CA SER A 195 -8.73 -10.31 17.17
C SER A 195 -8.04 -10.81 18.44
N GLU A 196 -8.32 -10.18 19.59
CA GLU A 196 -7.86 -10.70 20.86
C GLU A 196 -8.42 -12.11 20.99
N CYS A 197 -7.53 -13.09 21.09
CA CYS A 197 -7.94 -14.43 21.44
C CYS A 197 -8.57 -14.33 22.84
N GLY A 198 -9.90 -14.35 22.92
CA GLY A 198 -10.71 -14.18 24.13
C GLY A 198 -10.58 -15.33 25.13
N ILE A 199 -9.39 -15.89 25.29
CA ILE A 199 -9.05 -16.94 26.24
C ILE A 199 -8.08 -16.35 27.25
N LEU A 200 -8.45 -15.28 27.97
CA LEU A 200 -7.82 -14.92 29.26
C LEU A 200 -8.62 -13.86 30.06
N LEU A 201 -9.96 -13.88 29.97
CA LEU A 201 -10.82 -13.19 30.94
C LEU A 201 -11.91 -14.12 31.47
N LYS A 202 -11.49 -15.23 32.08
CA LYS A 202 -12.25 -15.89 33.15
C LYS A 202 -11.27 -16.45 34.18
N GLY A 203 -11.10 -15.74 35.28
CA GLY A 203 -10.53 -16.29 36.52
C GLY A 203 -9.41 -15.46 37.12
N ALA A 204 -9.78 -14.45 37.92
CA ALA A 204 -9.24 -14.20 39.26
C ALA A 204 -10.18 -13.22 39.97
#